data_AF-A0A919XN28-F1
#
_entry.id   AF-A0A919XN28-F1
#
_cell.length_a   1.000
_cell.length_b   1.000
_cell.length_c   1.000
_cell.angle_alpha   90.00
_cell.angle_beta   90.00
_cell.angle_gamma   90.00
#
_symmetry.space_group_name_H-M   'P 1'
#
loop_
_entity.id
_entity.type
_entity.pdbx_description
1 polymer ?
#
loop_
_entity_poly.entity_id
_entity_poly.type
_entity_poly.pdbx_seq_one_letter_code
_entity_poly.pdbx_strand_id
1 'polypeptide(L)' 'MKVTLMLKDGGYAVVQTTPEMLGELANNIVCNGSETVHLMTRSVEAVGILVQGKKIGERVILTGGSEAADHAGQGS' A
#
# COMPACT_ATOMS: atom_id res chain seq x y z
N MET A 1 -16.48 0.36 2.59
CA MET A 1 -15.91 1.72 2.44
C MET A 1 -15.17 1.84 1.10
N LYS A 2 -15.00 3.05 0.57
CA LYS A 2 -14.18 3.28 -0.65
C LYS A 2 -12.77 3.71 -0.26
N VAL A 3 -11.77 3.09 -0.86
CA VAL A 3 -10.36 3.44 -0.69
C VAL A 3 -9.69 3.59 -2.05
N THR A 4 -8.63 4.38 -2.11
CA THR A 4 -7.80 4.51 -3.31
C THR A 4 -6.52 3.72 -3.11
N LEU A 5 -6.24 2.76 -3.98
CA LEU A 5 -5.00 2.01 -4.03
C LEU A 5 -4.01 2.77 -4.88
N MET A 6 -2.77 2.89 -4.41
CA MET A 6 -1.63 3.33 -5.20
C MET A 6 -1.01 2.09 -5.84
N LEU A 7 -0.84 2.11 -7.15
CA LEU A 7 -0.38 0.96 -7.91
C LEU A 7 1.11 1.10 -8.25
N LYS A 8 1.80 -0.04 -8.35
CA LYS A 8 3.24 -0.07 -8.65
C LYS A 8 3.60 0.51 -10.03
N ASP A 9 2.66 0.48 -10.97
CA ASP A 9 2.80 1.05 -12.31
C ASP A 9 2.64 2.59 -12.35
N GLY A 10 2.52 3.23 -11.19
CA GLY A 10 2.30 4.68 -11.06
C GLY A 10 0.83 5.10 -11.19
N GLY A 11 -0.09 4.15 -11.36
CA GLY A 11 -1.53 4.40 -11.41
C GLY A 11 -2.20 4.42 -10.04
N TYR A 12 -3.52 4.58 -10.07
CA TYR A 12 -4.37 4.36 -8.91
C TYR A 12 -5.63 3.59 -9.28
N ALA A 13 -6.21 2.90 -8.30
CA ALA A 13 -7.50 2.24 -8.44
C ALA A 13 -8.40 2.56 -7.25
N VAL A 14 -9.66 2.90 -7.50
CA VAL A 14 -10.64 3.09 -6.41
C VAL A 14 -11.39 1.78 -6.23
N VAL A 15 -11.34 1.23 -5.02
CA VAL A 15 -11.96 -0.07 -4.70
C VAL A 15 -12.89 0.06 -3.50
N GLN A 16 -13.90 -0.80 -3.47
CA GLN A 16 -14.76 -0.96 -2.31
C GLN A 16 -14.24 -2.13 -1.48
N THR A 17 -13.98 -1.88 -0.19
CA THR A 17 -13.41 -2.85 0.75
C THR A 17 -14.15 -2.81 2.10
N THR A 18 -13.94 -3.82 2.94
CA THR A 18 -14.35 -3.82 4.36
C THR A 18 -13.17 -3.40 5.25
N PRO A 19 -13.41 -3.01 6.52
CA PRO A 19 -12.33 -2.69 7.46
C PRO A 19 -11.36 -3.86 7.70
N GLU A 20 -11.86 -5.10 7.72
CA GLU A 20 -11.05 -6.31 7.93
C GLU A 20 -10.09 -6.52 6.76
N MET A 21 -10.62 -6.50 5.53
CA MET A 21 -9.82 -6.60 4.30
C MET A 21 -8.82 -5.45 4.15
N LEU A 22 -9.16 -4.26 4.63
CA LEU A 22 -8.25 -3.12 4.64
C LEU A 22 -7.04 -3.39 5.56
N GLY A 23 -7.27 -4.01 6.73
CA GLY A 23 -6.21 -4.40 7.65
C GLY A 23 -5.27 -5.43 7.04
N GLU A 24 -5.82 -6.47 6.42
CA GLU A 24 -5.03 -7.50 5.70
C GLU A 24 -4.21 -6.89 4.56
N LEU A 25 -4.84 -6.05 3.73
CA LEU A 25 -4.18 -5.38 2.62
C LEU A 25 -3.03 -4.48 3.10
N ALA A 26 -3.26 -3.70 4.16
CA ALA A 26 -2.22 -2.85 4.74
C ALA A 26 -1.06 -3.69 5.31
N ASN A 27 -1.36 -4.78 6.01
CA ASN A 27 -0.36 -5.67 6.56
C ASN A 27 0.50 -6.32 5.47
N ASN A 28 -0.12 -6.81 4.40
CA ASN A 28 0.61 -7.43 3.29
C ASN A 28 1.52 -6.42 2.59
N ILE A 29 1.04 -5.19 2.36
CA ILE A 29 1.88 -4.11 1.80
C ILE A 29 3.06 -3.78 2.72
N VAL A 30 2.86 -3.74 4.04
CA VAL A 30 3.94 -3.48 5.01
C VAL A 30 4.97 -4.60 5.03
N CYS A 31 4.53 -5.86 5.06
CA CYS A 31 5.42 -7.02 5.16
C CYS A 31 6.14 -7.35 3.84
N ASN A 32 5.47 -7.19 2.70
CA ASN A 32 5.94 -7.65 1.39
C ASN A 32 6.30 -6.49 0.45
N GLY A 33 6.07 -5.24 0.86
CA GLY A 33 6.21 -4.05 0.02
C GLY A 33 5.08 -3.83 -0.99
N SER A 34 4.22 -4.83 -1.20
CA SER A 34 3.08 -4.76 -2.12
C SER A 34 2.06 -5.87 -1.85
N GLU A 35 0.86 -5.74 -2.42
CA GLU A 35 -0.16 -6.79 -2.42
C GLU A 35 -0.86 -6.86 -3.79
N THR A 36 -1.12 -8.09 -4.27
CA THR A 36 -1.92 -8.29 -5.48
C THR A 36 -3.41 -8.26 -5.15
N VAL A 37 -4.11 -7.28 -5.70
CA VAL A 37 -5.56 -7.13 -5.54
C VAL A 37 -6.26 -7.59 -6.81
N HIS A 38 -7.12 -8.59 -6.68
CA HIS A 38 -7.95 -9.09 -7.77
C HIS A 38 -9.24 -8.28 -7.89
N LEU A 39 -9.31 -7.40 -8.89
CA LEU A 39 -10.52 -6.67 -9.26
C LEU A 39 -11.32 -7.49 -10.26
N MET A 40 -12.60 -7.14 -10.46
CA MET A 40 -13.49 -7.87 -11.37
C MET A 40 -12.96 -7.97 -12.82
N THR A 41 -12.16 -7.00 -13.27
CA THR A 41 -11.68 -6.93 -14.66
C THR A 41 -10.18 -7.17 -14.82
N ARG A 42 -9.41 -7.10 -13.73
CA ARG A 42 -7.94 -7.23 -13.75
C ARG A 42 -7.38 -7.45 -12.35
N SER A 43 -6.20 -8.02 -12.28
CA SER A 43 -5.35 -7.99 -11.08
C SER A 43 -4.47 -6.74 -11.12
N VAL A 44 -4.27 -6.10 -9.97
CA VAL A 44 -3.36 -4.96 -9.83
C VAL A 44 -2.43 -5.17 -8.64
N GLU A 45 -1.19 -4.69 -8.74
CA GLU A 45 -0.23 -4.72 -7.64
C GLU A 45 -0.29 -3.37 -6.90
N ALA A 46 -0.81 -3.39 -5.68
CA ALA A 46 -0.95 -2.22 -4.83
C ALA A 46 0.27 -2.06 -3.92
N VAL A 47 0.81 -0.84 -3.83
CA VAL A 47 1.95 -0.47 -2.99
C VAL A 47 1.58 0.51 -1.89
N GLY A 48 0.32 0.96 -1.87
CA GLY A 48 -0.16 1.89 -0.86
C GLY A 48 -1.69 2.02 -0.88
N ILE A 49 -2.23 2.56 0.20
CA ILE A 49 -3.67 2.73 0.38
C ILE A 49 -3.94 4.14 0.90
N LEU A 50 -4.94 4.80 0.32
CA LEU A 50 -5.45 6.10 0.75
C LEU A 50 -6.93 5.95 1.12
N VAL A 51 -7.24 6.26 2.38
CA VAL A 51 -8.60 6.23 2.94
C VAL A 51 -9.15 7.65 2.99
N GLN A 52 -10.30 7.90 2.35
CA GLN A 52 -10.99 9.21 2.40
C GLN A 52 -12.21 9.15 3.33
N GLY A 53 -12.28 10.05 4.31
CA GLY A 53 -13.43 10.17 5.22
C GLY A 53 -13.54 11.56 5.85
N LYS A 54 -14.70 11.91 6.43
CA LYS A 54 -14.97 13.22 7.10
C LYS A 54 -14.08 13.51 8.32
N LYS A 55 -13.23 12.57 8.73
CA LYS A 55 -12.24 12.70 9.81
C LYS A 55 -10.82 12.72 9.23
N ILE A 56 -10.54 13.65 8.32
CA ILE A 56 -9.17 13.87 7.81
C ILE A 56 -8.33 14.50 8.93
N GLY A 57 -7.78 13.64 9.78
CA GLY A 57 -6.74 13.98 10.76
C GLY A 57 -5.58 12.97 10.75
N GLU A 58 -5.84 11.74 10.31
CA GLU A 58 -4.86 10.66 10.28
C GLU A 58 -4.73 10.14 8.84
N ARG A 59 -3.98 10.88 8.02
CA ARG A 59 -3.54 10.37 6.71
C ARG A 59 -2.43 9.35 6.99
N VAL A 60 -2.75 8.07 6.88
CA VAL A 60 -1.74 7.01 6.95
C VAL A 60 -1.22 6.77 5.54
N ILE A 61 -0.02 7.28 5.23
CA ILE A 61 0.75 6.90 4.05
C ILE A 61 1.80 5.90 4.54
N LEU A 62 1.55 4.61 4.32
CA LEU A 62 2.54 3.56 4.56
C LEU A 62 3.35 3.40 3.27
N THR A 63 4.45 4.14 3.14
CA THR A 63 5.49 3.82 2.15
C THR A 63 6.33 2.71 2.75
N GLY A 64 6.36 1.54 2.10
CA GLY A 64 7.29 0.48 2.45
C GLY A 64 8.71 1.06 2.50
N GLY A 65 9.36 0.96 3.66
CA GLY A 65 10.75 1.33 3.78
C GLY A 65 11.56 0.36 2.92
N SER A 66 12.06 0.81 1.77
CA SER A 66 13.40 0.35 1.44
C SER A 66 14.26 0.84 2.58
N GLU A 67 14.75 -0.08 3.41
CA GLU A 67 16.05 0.16 4.02
C GLU A 67 16.90 0.76 2.91
N ALA A 68 17.35 2.00 3.12
CA ALA A 68 18.52 2.46 2.44
C ALA A 68 19.55 1.36 2.71
N ALA A 69 19.83 0.57 1.68
CA ALA A 69 21.03 -0.20 1.58
C ALA A 69 22.18 0.82 1.58
N ASP A 70 22.50 1.38 2.74
CA ASP A 70 23.78 2.01 2.96
C ASP A 70 24.77 0.87 3.09
N HIS A 71 25.43 0.67 1.97
CA HIS A 71 26.53 -0.21 1.71
C HIS A 71 27.41 -0.46 2.94
N ALA A 72 27.64 -1.74 3.18
CA ALA A 72 28.84 -2.24 3.83
C ALA A 72 30.09 -1.51 3.32
N GLY A 73 30.75 -0.78 4.21
CA GLY A 73 32.14 -0.37 4.08
C GLY A 73 32.98 -1.08 5.15
N GLN A 74 33.58 -2.21 4.79
CA GLN A 74 34.72 -2.78 5.49
C GLN A 74 35.98 -1.93 5.18
N GLY A 75 36.88 -1.78 6.16
CA GLY A 75 38.21 -1.17 6.04
C GLY A 75 38.29 0.19 6.75
N SER A 76 39.16 0.43 7.73
CA SER A 76 40.49 -0.15 8.04
C SER A 76 40.72 -0.20 9.55
#